data_AF-A0AAD3Z9K6-F1
#
_entry.id   AF-A0AAD3Z9K6-F1
#
_cell.length_a   1.000
_cell.length_b   1.000
_cell.length_c   1.000
_cell.angle_alpha   90.00
_cell.angle_beta   90.00
_cell.angle_gamma   90.00
#
_symmetry.space_group_name_H-M   'P 1'
#
loop_
_entity.id
_entity.type
_entity.pdbx_description
1 polymer ?
#
loop_
_entity_poly.entity_id
_entity_poly.type
_entity_poly.pdbx_seq_one_letter_code
_entity_poly.pdbx_strand_id
1 'polypeptide(L)'
;MMSQFGEGAGSSSLGVLRTCVELPALVLPLVSRELSHWKDAASRIPDGELRRQALSSLDKKRFHCVGGAVLALTCRPRTRDLVRCIVAIQTVSDYLDNLCDRMSGDPDHANFALLHEAMMCCVDPDRPTRDYYGLCRTDLGDGGYLDSLVETSRSVLRALPNYLKARKTVCDLARLYCELQATKHLERSVRDDLMEEWFALRAAQEPWSGRCGGLKWWEFGAAAGSTLGMFSLICASGKEDLRQEDVLALDNAYFPSISGLHILLDYYIDQDEDRLGGDLNFVSYYPSLDAADEALVRFIRRAIADADALPDPDRDVHLAVVKGLLAMYLSDPKIKRQGFSRRAEKMISAAGRDTAFLRKSCGIVRRISRF
;
A
#
# COMPACT_ATOMS: atom_id res chain seq x y z
N MET A 1 -34.38 33.16 -19.67
CA MET A 1 -33.91 31.76 -19.71
C MET A 1 -32.54 31.75 -19.06
N MET A 2 -32.53 31.63 -17.73
CA MET A 2 -31.33 31.75 -16.89
C MET A 2 -30.65 30.39 -16.78
N SER A 3 -29.32 30.42 -16.87
CA SER A 3 -28.35 29.68 -16.06
C SER A 3 -28.59 28.19 -15.80
N GLN A 4 -27.71 27.36 -16.35
CA GLN A 4 -27.09 26.23 -15.65
C GLN A 4 -25.78 25.86 -16.40
N PHE A 5 -24.75 26.69 -16.22
CA PHE A 5 -23.38 26.18 -16.32
C PHE A 5 -23.07 25.61 -14.94
N GLY A 6 -23.04 24.29 -14.84
CA GLY A 6 -22.58 23.61 -13.63
C GLY A 6 -21.12 23.96 -13.38
N GLU A 7 -20.86 24.75 -12.35
CA GLU A 7 -19.57 24.79 -11.69
C GLU A 7 -19.29 23.37 -11.18
N GLY A 8 -18.25 22.74 -11.72
CA GLY A 8 -17.77 21.46 -11.22
C GLY A 8 -17.40 21.63 -9.75
N ALA A 9 -17.89 20.72 -8.90
CA ALA A 9 -17.42 20.57 -7.54
C ALA A 9 -15.94 20.20 -7.58
N GLY A 10 -15.09 21.21 -7.66
CA GLY A 10 -13.65 21.04 -7.68
C GLY A 10 -13.15 20.88 -6.26
N SER A 11 -12.57 19.71 -5.96
CA SER A 11 -11.47 19.57 -5.00
C SER A 11 -10.69 20.89 -4.88
N SER A 12 -10.67 21.52 -3.70
CA SER A 12 -9.88 22.74 -3.56
C SER A 12 -8.41 22.34 -3.60
N SER A 13 -7.66 22.77 -4.62
CA SER A 13 -6.20 22.56 -4.69
C SER A 13 -5.48 22.98 -3.40
N LEU A 14 -6.11 23.85 -2.60
CA LEU A 14 -5.69 24.29 -1.27
C LEU A 14 -5.64 23.16 -0.25
N GLY A 15 -6.62 22.26 -0.19
CA GLY A 15 -6.65 21.16 0.78
C GLY A 15 -5.59 20.09 0.52
N VAL A 16 -5.36 19.78 -0.76
CA VAL A 16 -4.25 18.91 -1.18
C VAL A 16 -2.91 19.53 -0.79
N LEU A 17 -2.70 20.83 -1.09
CA LEU A 17 -1.49 21.55 -0.72
C LEU A 17 -1.30 21.60 0.81
N ARG A 18 -2.37 21.82 1.57
CA ARG A 18 -2.34 21.78 3.04
C ARG A 18 -1.83 20.43 3.54
N THR A 19 -2.35 19.33 2.99
CA THR A 19 -1.89 17.98 3.35
C THR A 19 -0.39 17.81 3.05
N CYS A 20 0.08 18.30 1.90
CA CYS A 20 1.49 18.26 1.54
C CYS A 20 2.39 19.11 2.46
N VAL A 21 1.87 20.20 3.04
CA VAL A 21 2.58 21.02 4.03
C VAL A 21 2.57 20.37 5.42
N GLU A 22 1.46 19.76 5.81
CA GLU A 22 1.32 19.09 7.11
C GLU A 22 2.15 17.79 7.19
N LEU A 23 2.29 17.05 6.08
CA LEU A 23 3.03 15.78 6.04
C LEU A 23 4.47 15.90 6.61
N PRO A 24 5.34 16.83 6.15
CA PRO A 24 6.67 17.02 6.72
C PRO A 24 6.68 17.46 8.18
N ALA A 25 5.68 18.22 8.63
CA ALA A 25 5.65 18.79 9.98
C ALA A 25 5.10 17.80 11.01
N LEU A 26 4.05 17.05 10.66
CA LEU A 26 3.26 16.25 11.60
C LEU A 26 3.52 14.75 11.46
N VAL A 27 3.89 14.26 10.27
CA VAL A 27 3.96 12.82 9.99
C VAL A 27 5.40 12.34 9.82
N LEU A 28 6.22 13.00 8.98
CA LEU A 28 7.60 12.55 8.71
C LEU A 28 8.49 12.40 9.96
N PRO A 29 8.44 13.29 10.97
CA PRO A 29 9.25 13.14 12.18
C PRO A 29 8.83 11.89 12.98
N LEU A 30 7.53 11.60 13.01
CA LEU A 30 6.99 10.43 13.70
C LEU A 30 7.41 9.15 12.98
N VAL A 31 7.22 9.08 11.66
CA VAL A 31 7.67 7.92 10.84
C VAL A 31 9.16 7.67 11.02
N SER A 32 9.98 8.73 11.00
CA SER A 32 11.44 8.61 11.16
C SER A 32 11.82 8.06 12.53
N ARG A 33 11.11 8.46 13.59
CA ARG A 33 11.32 7.93 14.94
C ARG A 33 10.94 6.45 15.04
N GLU A 34 9.78 6.06 14.52
CA GLU A 34 9.34 4.66 14.54
C GLU A 34 10.28 3.77 13.71
N LEU A 35 10.70 4.20 12.53
CA LEU A 35 11.66 3.45 11.70
C LEU A 35 13.04 3.32 12.37
N SER A 36 13.53 4.36 13.05
CA SER A 36 14.78 4.27 13.82
C SER A 36 14.66 3.24 14.93
N HIS A 37 13.54 3.24 15.66
CA HIS A 37 13.26 2.25 16.69
C HIS A 37 13.26 0.82 16.13
N TRP A 38 12.59 0.58 15.01
CA TRP A 38 12.56 -0.73 14.37
C TRP A 38 13.90 -1.14 13.78
N LYS A 39 14.71 -0.20 13.29
CA LYS A 39 16.08 -0.47 12.85
C LYS A 39 16.96 -0.94 14.00
N ASP A 40 16.86 -0.30 15.16
CA ASP A 40 17.58 -0.71 16.35
C ASP A 40 17.12 -2.10 16.83
N ALA A 41 15.82 -2.38 16.79
CA ALA A 41 15.27 -3.70 17.12
C ALA A 41 15.75 -4.78 16.13
N ALA A 42 15.67 -4.52 14.82
CA ALA A 42 16.13 -5.42 13.78
C ALA A 42 17.63 -5.74 13.91
N SER A 43 18.47 -4.78 14.33
CA SER A 43 19.91 -5.00 14.54
C SER A 43 20.23 -6.05 15.61
N ARG A 44 19.28 -6.34 16.51
CA ARG A 44 19.41 -7.32 17.60
C ARG A 44 18.82 -8.69 17.25
N ILE A 45 18.23 -8.87 16.07
CA ILE A 45 17.75 -10.17 15.59
C ILE A 45 18.93 -11.18 15.66
N PRO A 46 18.80 -12.34 16.32
CA PRO A 46 19.91 -13.30 16.46
C PRO A 46 20.33 -13.92 15.12
N ASP A 47 19.36 -14.41 14.35
CA ASP A 47 19.61 -15.03 13.04
C ASP A 47 20.21 -14.02 12.05
N GLY A 48 21.32 -14.40 11.42
CA GLY A 48 22.06 -13.51 10.53
C GLY A 48 21.32 -13.16 9.24
N GLU A 49 20.51 -14.06 8.71
CA GLU A 49 19.74 -13.83 7.48
C GLU A 49 18.47 -13.04 7.77
N LEU A 50 17.71 -13.42 8.80
CA LEU A 50 16.54 -12.65 9.23
C LEU A 50 16.90 -11.19 9.57
N ARG A 51 18.03 -10.99 10.25
CA ARG A 51 18.57 -9.65 10.54
C ARG A 51 18.88 -8.87 9.27
N ARG A 52 19.56 -9.49 8.29
CA ARG A 52 19.89 -8.85 7.01
C ARG A 52 18.62 -8.44 6.27
N GLN A 53 17.62 -9.32 6.20
CA GLN A 53 16.39 -9.04 5.46
C GLN A 53 15.54 -7.96 6.13
N ALA A 54 15.45 -7.94 7.47
CA ALA A 54 14.76 -6.89 8.22
C ALA A 54 15.43 -5.51 8.08
N LEU A 55 16.78 -5.45 8.15
CA LEU A 55 17.50 -4.19 7.96
C LEU A 55 17.40 -3.69 6.50
N SER A 56 17.47 -4.60 5.53
CA SER A 56 17.34 -4.28 4.11
C SER A 56 15.95 -3.73 3.77
N SER A 57 14.87 -4.30 4.33
CA SER A 57 13.51 -3.80 4.11
C SER A 57 13.33 -2.39 4.65
N LEU A 58 13.78 -2.14 5.88
CA LEU A 58 13.71 -0.81 6.52
C LEU A 58 14.47 0.29 5.75
N ASP A 59 15.66 -0.03 5.23
CA ASP A 59 16.48 0.94 4.51
C ASP A 59 15.96 1.27 3.11
N LYS A 60 15.47 0.27 2.38
CA LYS A 60 15.04 0.43 0.98
C LYS A 60 13.58 0.86 0.83
N LYS A 61 12.70 0.49 1.77
CA LYS A 61 11.23 0.61 1.63
C LYS A 61 10.62 1.69 2.53
N ARG A 62 11.43 2.61 3.07
CA ARG A 62 10.98 3.75 3.91
C ARG A 62 9.81 4.54 3.33
N PHE A 63 9.74 4.67 2.00
CA PHE A 63 8.69 5.45 1.34
C PHE A 63 7.31 4.81 1.44
N HIS A 64 7.20 3.47 1.59
CA HIS A 64 5.93 2.79 1.85
C HIS A 64 5.32 3.26 3.17
N CYS A 65 6.14 3.32 4.23
CA CYS A 65 5.72 3.81 5.55
C CYS A 65 5.25 5.27 5.47
N VAL A 66 5.96 6.14 4.75
CA VAL A 66 5.56 7.55 4.56
C VAL A 66 4.24 7.64 3.79
N GLY A 67 4.12 6.88 2.70
CA GLY A 67 2.93 6.86 1.83
C GLY A 67 1.67 6.42 2.57
N GLY A 68 1.76 5.39 3.41
CA GLY A 68 0.65 4.98 4.28
C GLY A 68 0.36 5.99 5.40
N ALA A 69 1.41 6.48 6.07
CA ALA A 69 1.27 7.31 7.27
C ALA A 69 0.61 8.68 7.02
N VAL A 70 0.60 9.18 5.78
CA VAL A 70 -0.13 10.42 5.45
C VAL A 70 -1.63 10.32 5.79
N LEU A 71 -2.20 9.11 5.73
CA LEU A 71 -3.61 8.86 6.06
C LEU A 71 -3.94 9.16 7.52
N ALA A 72 -2.94 9.17 8.41
CA ALA A 72 -3.14 9.55 9.81
C ALA A 72 -3.67 10.99 9.95
N LEU A 73 -3.46 11.86 8.94
CA LEU A 73 -4.01 13.21 8.91
C LEU A 73 -5.54 13.25 8.78
N THR A 74 -6.19 12.14 8.43
CA THR A 74 -7.67 12.03 8.48
C THR A 74 -8.20 11.90 9.92
N CYS A 75 -7.33 11.68 10.90
CA CYS A 75 -7.68 11.66 12.33
C CYS A 75 -6.57 12.32 13.15
N ARG A 76 -6.40 13.65 12.95
CA ARG A 76 -5.32 14.45 13.55
C ARG A 76 -5.12 14.27 15.06
N PRO A 77 -6.17 14.15 15.91
CA PRO A 77 -5.98 13.91 17.34
C PRO A 77 -5.23 12.61 17.67
N ARG A 78 -5.25 11.62 16.77
CA ARG A 78 -4.61 10.31 16.94
C ARG A 78 -3.44 10.08 16.00
N THR A 79 -2.91 11.12 15.33
CA THR A 79 -1.81 10.99 14.36
C THR A 79 -0.65 10.16 14.89
N ARG A 80 -0.23 10.37 16.13
CA ARG A 80 0.89 9.64 16.72
C ARG A 80 0.65 8.13 16.79
N ASP A 81 -0.50 7.72 17.29
CA ASP A 81 -0.83 6.30 17.46
C ASP A 81 -1.05 5.64 16.10
N LEU A 82 -1.73 6.34 15.18
CA LEU A 82 -1.97 5.86 13.82
C LEU A 82 -0.67 5.69 13.03
N VAL A 83 0.27 6.64 13.12
CA VAL A 83 1.60 6.50 12.50
C VAL A 83 2.34 5.28 13.08
N ARG A 84 2.32 5.11 14.40
CA ARG A 84 2.93 3.94 15.06
C ARG A 84 2.34 2.62 14.57
N CYS A 85 1.02 2.54 14.43
CA CYS A 85 0.33 1.37 13.89
C CYS A 85 0.70 1.12 12.41
N ILE A 86 0.58 2.14 11.56
CA ILE A 86 0.85 2.02 10.11
C ILE A 86 2.29 1.61 9.85
N VAL A 87 3.25 2.23 10.53
CA VAL A 87 4.68 1.88 10.37
C VAL A 87 4.93 0.44 10.79
N ALA A 88 4.33 -0.04 11.89
CA ALA A 88 4.48 -1.44 12.31
C ALA A 88 3.93 -2.41 11.27
N ILE A 89 2.69 -2.19 10.79
CA ILE A 89 2.06 -3.06 9.79
C ILE A 89 2.85 -3.05 8.47
N GLN A 90 3.26 -1.86 8.00
CA GLN A 90 4.03 -1.76 6.77
C GLN A 90 5.43 -2.37 6.91
N THR A 91 6.07 -2.25 8.08
CA THR A 91 7.35 -2.90 8.35
C THR A 91 7.22 -4.42 8.32
N VAL A 92 6.12 -4.99 8.83
CA VAL A 92 5.81 -6.42 8.68
C VAL A 92 5.67 -6.78 7.21
N SER A 93 4.81 -6.07 6.46
CA SER A 93 4.61 -6.29 5.02
C SER A 93 5.93 -6.28 4.24
N ASP A 94 6.77 -5.26 4.42
CA ASP A 94 8.04 -5.10 3.71
C ASP A 94 9.07 -6.16 4.10
N TYR A 95 9.08 -6.57 5.38
CA TYR A 95 9.97 -7.61 5.88
C TYR A 95 9.58 -9.00 5.37
N LEU A 96 8.29 -9.36 5.43
CA LEU A 96 7.81 -10.64 4.92
C LEU A 96 8.02 -10.79 3.42
N ASP A 97 7.79 -9.72 2.65
CA ASP A 97 8.07 -9.69 1.21
C ASP A 97 9.55 -9.98 0.92
N ASN A 98 10.48 -9.36 1.65
CA ASN A 98 11.91 -9.68 1.53
C ASN A 98 12.23 -11.14 1.90
N LEU A 99 11.59 -11.69 2.94
CA LEU A 99 11.79 -13.08 3.32
C LEU A 99 11.32 -14.03 2.21
N CYS A 100 10.15 -13.77 1.63
CA CYS A 100 9.62 -14.58 0.55
C CYS A 100 10.48 -14.53 -0.73
N ASP A 101 11.07 -13.38 -1.04
CA ASP A 101 11.95 -13.22 -2.21
C ASP A 101 13.34 -13.85 -2.06
N ARG A 102 13.87 -13.88 -0.83
CA ARG A 102 15.32 -14.08 -0.61
C ARG A 102 15.67 -15.29 0.23
N MET A 103 14.73 -15.85 0.99
CA MET A 103 15.00 -17.03 1.80
C MET A 103 15.23 -18.24 0.89
N SER A 104 16.43 -18.79 0.99
CA SER A 104 16.86 -19.95 0.21
C SER A 104 16.26 -21.24 0.78
N GLY A 105 15.77 -22.11 -0.10
CA GLY A 105 15.27 -23.44 0.26
C GLY A 105 13.81 -23.59 -0.11
N ASP A 106 13.57 -24.10 -1.33
CA ASP A 106 12.29 -24.47 -1.96
C ASP A 106 11.03 -24.22 -1.09
N PRO A 107 10.66 -22.96 -0.83
CA PRO A 107 9.56 -22.66 0.06
C PRO A 107 8.28 -22.90 -0.73
N ASP A 108 7.46 -23.83 -0.25
CA ASP A 108 6.14 -24.02 -0.82
C ASP A 108 5.15 -22.94 -0.34
N HIS A 109 3.99 -22.91 -0.99
CA HIS A 109 2.90 -21.99 -0.66
C HIS A 109 2.53 -22.00 0.83
N ALA A 110 2.62 -23.16 1.51
CA ALA A 110 2.27 -23.29 2.92
C ALA A 110 3.22 -22.49 3.82
N ASN A 111 4.51 -22.45 3.48
CA ASN A 111 5.49 -21.64 4.21
C ASN A 111 5.17 -20.14 4.11
N PHE A 112 4.96 -19.64 2.89
CA PHE A 112 4.63 -18.23 2.69
C PHE A 112 3.28 -17.84 3.32
N ALA A 113 2.30 -18.74 3.29
CA ALA A 113 1.03 -18.54 3.97
C ALA A 113 1.20 -18.44 5.49
N LEU A 114 2.04 -19.29 6.10
CA LEU A 114 2.30 -19.23 7.55
C LEU A 114 3.03 -17.94 7.96
N LEU A 115 4.03 -17.50 7.19
CA LEU A 115 4.71 -16.23 7.43
C LEU A 115 3.71 -15.05 7.42
N HIS A 116 2.79 -15.04 6.45
CA HIS A 116 1.78 -13.99 6.31
C HIS A 116 0.66 -14.05 7.37
N GLU A 117 0.59 -15.08 8.21
CA GLU A 117 -0.28 -15.05 9.39
C GLU A 117 0.13 -13.94 10.37
N ALA A 118 1.39 -13.48 10.35
CA ALA A 118 1.81 -12.30 11.11
C ALA A 118 1.08 -11.04 10.63
N MET A 119 0.92 -10.85 9.32
CA MET A 119 0.13 -9.75 8.74
C MET A 119 -1.34 -9.83 9.15
N MET A 120 -1.92 -11.04 9.21
CA MET A 120 -3.28 -11.23 9.74
C MET A 120 -3.37 -10.91 11.23
N CYS A 121 -2.35 -11.22 12.04
CA CYS A 121 -2.31 -10.86 13.46
C CYS A 121 -2.15 -9.36 13.68
N CYS A 122 -1.48 -8.65 12.76
CA CYS A 122 -1.36 -7.19 12.79
C CYS A 122 -2.71 -6.48 12.69
N VAL A 123 -3.68 -7.07 11.97
CA VAL A 123 -5.00 -6.45 11.73
C VAL A 123 -6.14 -7.14 12.49
N ASP A 124 -5.85 -8.12 13.33
CA ASP A 124 -6.84 -8.75 14.18
C ASP A 124 -6.32 -8.87 15.61
N PRO A 125 -6.66 -7.90 16.49
CA PRO A 125 -6.21 -7.87 17.87
C PRO A 125 -6.62 -9.07 18.71
N ASP A 126 -7.55 -9.90 18.26
CA ASP A 126 -8.04 -11.09 18.96
C ASP A 126 -7.49 -12.39 18.36
N ARG A 127 -6.84 -12.34 17.20
CA ARG A 127 -6.28 -13.52 16.52
C ARG A 127 -5.09 -14.11 17.29
N PRO A 128 -5.11 -15.39 17.68
CA PRO A 128 -3.97 -16.00 18.37
C PRO A 128 -2.68 -15.87 17.55
N THR A 129 -1.58 -15.51 18.21
CA THR A 129 -0.26 -15.55 17.58
C THR A 129 0.14 -16.99 17.28
N ARG A 130 1.06 -17.17 16.35
CA ARG A 130 1.59 -18.47 15.93
C ARG A 130 3.10 -18.37 15.86
N ASP A 131 3.77 -19.52 15.84
CA ASP A 131 5.15 -19.57 15.39
C ASP A 131 5.17 -19.35 13.87
N TYR A 132 5.34 -18.09 13.46
CA TYR A 132 5.33 -17.70 12.05
C TYR A 132 6.47 -18.32 11.25
N TYR A 133 7.54 -18.74 11.93
CA TYR A 133 8.70 -19.39 11.34
C TYR A 133 8.61 -20.91 11.45
N GLY A 134 7.51 -21.49 11.93
CA GLY A 134 7.41 -22.93 12.23
C GLY A 134 7.63 -23.86 11.03
N LEU A 135 7.52 -23.35 9.79
CA LEU A 135 7.85 -24.07 8.55
C LEU A 135 9.20 -23.63 7.95
N CYS A 136 9.77 -22.51 8.42
CA CYS A 136 11.10 -22.04 8.07
C CYS A 136 12.15 -22.71 8.98
N ARG A 137 13.19 -23.30 8.40
CA ARG A 137 14.33 -23.82 9.18
C ARG A 137 15.25 -22.67 9.63
N THR A 138 14.86 -21.94 10.67
CA THR A 138 15.73 -20.95 11.32
C THR A 138 15.98 -21.37 12.77
N ASP A 139 17.16 -21.95 13.05
CA ASP A 139 17.48 -22.51 14.37
C ASP A 139 17.51 -21.46 15.51
N LEU A 140 17.65 -20.17 15.16
CA LEU A 140 17.77 -19.07 16.12
C LEU A 140 16.54 -18.15 16.21
N GLY A 141 15.65 -18.19 15.21
CA GLY A 141 14.51 -17.27 15.09
C GLY A 141 14.90 -15.78 15.03
N ASP A 142 13.91 -14.90 15.17
CA ASP A 142 14.11 -13.45 15.06
C ASP A 142 14.27 -12.71 16.41
N GLY A 143 14.23 -13.44 17.53
CA GLY A 143 14.30 -12.85 18.88
C GLY A 143 13.05 -12.08 19.31
N GLY A 144 11.88 -12.35 18.71
CA GLY A 144 10.60 -11.70 19.03
C GLY A 144 10.39 -10.37 18.29
N TYR A 145 11.15 -10.13 17.21
CA TYR A 145 11.06 -8.89 16.43
C TYR A 145 9.68 -8.76 15.75
N LEU A 146 9.24 -9.80 15.05
CA LEU A 146 7.97 -9.88 14.36
C LEU A 146 6.80 -9.82 15.34
N ASP A 147 6.90 -10.53 16.48
CA ASP A 147 5.91 -10.45 17.56
C ASP A 147 5.79 -9.02 18.13
N SER A 148 6.91 -8.31 18.27
CA SER A 148 6.91 -6.92 18.76
C SER A 148 6.22 -5.94 17.80
N LEU A 149 6.41 -6.14 16.49
CA LEU A 149 5.70 -5.39 15.44
C LEU A 149 4.19 -5.68 15.47
N VAL A 150 3.83 -6.97 15.54
CA VAL A 150 2.44 -7.43 15.66
C VAL A 150 1.78 -6.81 16.89
N GLU A 151 2.38 -6.92 18.07
CA GLU A 151 1.79 -6.37 19.29
C GLU A 151 1.72 -4.84 19.27
N THR A 152 2.65 -4.16 18.60
CA THR A 152 2.57 -2.71 18.42
C THR A 152 1.29 -2.31 17.68
N SER A 153 0.99 -2.95 16.56
CA SER A 153 -0.25 -2.69 15.82
C SER A 153 -1.49 -3.05 16.65
N ARG A 154 -1.53 -4.26 17.25
CA ARG A 154 -2.66 -4.70 18.09
C ARG A 154 -2.93 -3.75 19.25
N SER A 155 -1.88 -3.26 19.92
CA SER A 155 -2.02 -2.31 21.03
C SER A 155 -2.73 -1.02 20.60
N VAL A 156 -2.42 -0.50 19.41
CA VAL A 156 -3.09 0.70 18.87
C VAL A 156 -4.52 0.36 18.47
N LEU A 157 -4.73 -0.73 17.73
CA LEU A 157 -6.06 -1.13 17.25
C LEU A 157 -7.06 -1.36 18.38
N ARG A 158 -6.62 -1.93 19.53
CA ARG A 158 -7.46 -2.07 20.74
C ARG A 158 -7.85 -0.73 21.36
N ALA A 159 -7.04 0.31 21.16
CA ALA A 159 -7.28 1.65 21.70
C ALA A 159 -8.10 2.56 20.76
N LEU A 160 -8.38 2.12 19.52
CA LEU A 160 -9.20 2.86 18.58
C LEU A 160 -10.69 2.65 18.91
N PRO A 161 -11.48 3.72 19.08
CA PRO A 161 -12.85 3.66 19.60
C PRO A 161 -13.79 2.83 18.71
N ASN A 162 -13.56 2.82 17.40
CA ASN A 162 -14.47 2.22 16.44
C ASN A 162 -13.83 1.12 15.58
N TYR A 163 -12.69 0.54 15.99
CA TYR A 163 -12.03 -0.48 15.16
C TYR A 163 -12.88 -1.71 14.89
N LEU A 164 -13.71 -2.12 15.85
CA LEU A 164 -14.62 -3.27 15.66
C LEU A 164 -15.56 -3.10 14.46
N LYS A 165 -15.94 -1.86 14.09
CA LYS A 165 -16.78 -1.58 12.92
C LYS A 165 -16.04 -1.84 11.59
N ALA A 166 -14.75 -1.50 11.54
CA ALA A 166 -13.92 -1.65 10.35
C ALA A 166 -13.18 -3.00 10.28
N ARG A 167 -13.02 -3.72 11.41
CA ARG A 167 -12.18 -4.91 11.54
C ARG A 167 -12.41 -5.94 10.46
N LYS A 168 -13.69 -6.27 10.17
CA LYS A 168 -14.01 -7.27 9.14
C LYS A 168 -13.44 -6.86 7.79
N THR A 169 -13.69 -5.63 7.35
CA THR A 169 -13.24 -5.10 6.05
C THR A 169 -11.72 -5.02 5.97
N VAL A 170 -11.06 -4.58 7.05
CA VAL A 170 -9.58 -4.57 7.13
C VAL A 170 -9.02 -5.99 7.01
N CYS A 171 -9.60 -6.96 7.72
CA CYS A 171 -9.20 -8.36 7.65
C CYS A 171 -9.45 -8.99 6.27
N ASP A 172 -10.52 -8.59 5.57
CA ASP A 172 -10.81 -9.07 4.23
C ASP A 172 -9.78 -8.56 3.21
N LEU A 173 -9.37 -7.29 3.29
CA LEU A 173 -8.28 -6.74 2.49
C LEU A 173 -6.93 -7.39 2.84
N ALA A 174 -6.63 -7.56 4.13
CA ALA A 174 -5.41 -8.23 4.58
C ALA A 174 -5.34 -9.68 4.10
N ARG A 175 -6.48 -10.37 4.05
CA ARG A 175 -6.55 -11.72 3.50
C ARG A 175 -6.21 -11.75 2.01
N LEU A 176 -6.76 -10.83 1.20
CA LEU A 176 -6.40 -10.72 -0.23
C LEU A 176 -4.90 -10.46 -0.41
N TYR A 177 -4.34 -9.56 0.41
CA TYR A 177 -2.90 -9.29 0.43
C TYR A 177 -2.09 -10.55 0.75
N CYS A 178 -2.42 -11.26 1.84
CA CYS A 178 -1.69 -12.46 2.26
C CYS A 178 -1.76 -13.59 1.23
N GLU A 179 -2.93 -13.80 0.59
CA GLU A 179 -3.12 -14.79 -0.47
C GLU A 179 -2.30 -14.46 -1.71
N LEU A 180 -2.29 -13.19 -2.11
CA LEU A 180 -1.43 -12.72 -3.19
C LEU A 180 0.03 -13.01 -2.87
N GLN A 181 0.50 -12.60 -1.68
CA GLN A 181 1.90 -12.77 -1.32
C GLN A 181 2.28 -14.26 -1.27
N ALA A 182 1.44 -15.12 -0.72
CA ALA A 182 1.70 -16.57 -0.69
C ALA A 182 1.81 -17.20 -2.09
N THR A 183 1.16 -16.60 -3.10
CA THR A 183 1.15 -17.12 -4.47
C THR A 183 2.24 -16.49 -5.35
N LYS A 184 2.48 -15.18 -5.23
CA LYS A 184 3.31 -14.42 -6.19
C LYS A 184 4.79 -14.81 -6.19
N HIS A 185 5.28 -15.37 -5.08
CA HIS A 185 6.67 -15.82 -4.92
C HIS A 185 6.88 -17.29 -5.34
N LEU A 186 5.85 -17.98 -5.82
CA LEU A 186 5.98 -19.33 -6.35
C LEU A 186 6.68 -19.35 -7.71
N GLU A 187 7.20 -20.52 -8.08
CA GLU A 187 7.78 -20.79 -9.39
C GLU A 187 6.81 -20.43 -10.53
N ARG A 188 7.33 -19.76 -11.55
CA ARG A 188 6.52 -19.23 -12.68
C ARG A 188 5.67 -20.31 -13.36
N SER A 189 6.15 -21.55 -13.39
CA SER A 189 5.46 -22.68 -14.03
C SER A 189 4.10 -23.02 -13.41
N VAL A 190 3.84 -22.65 -12.16
CA VAL A 190 2.57 -22.89 -11.45
C VAL A 190 1.90 -21.60 -11.01
N ARG A 191 2.68 -20.56 -10.76
CA ARG A 191 2.24 -19.29 -10.18
C ARG A 191 1.13 -18.62 -10.97
N ASP A 192 1.29 -18.51 -12.29
CA ASP A 192 0.40 -17.69 -13.12
C ASP A 192 -1.00 -18.34 -13.21
N ASP A 193 -1.07 -19.67 -13.38
CA ASP A 193 -2.32 -20.44 -13.35
C ASP A 193 -3.04 -20.29 -12.00
N LEU A 194 -2.31 -20.40 -10.88
CA LEU A 194 -2.86 -20.23 -9.54
C LEU A 194 -3.40 -18.80 -9.29
N MET A 195 -2.73 -17.77 -9.82
CA MET A 195 -3.21 -16.39 -9.71
C MET A 195 -4.46 -16.15 -10.58
N GLU A 196 -4.54 -16.76 -11.75
CA GLU A 196 -5.75 -16.71 -12.59
C GLU A 196 -6.95 -17.39 -11.92
N GLU A 197 -6.75 -18.58 -11.35
CA GLU A 197 -7.78 -19.30 -10.59
C GLU A 197 -8.21 -18.53 -9.33
N TRP A 198 -7.24 -18.02 -8.56
CA TRP A 198 -7.50 -17.20 -7.39
C TRP A 198 -8.29 -15.93 -7.73
N PHE A 199 -7.93 -15.26 -8.82
CA PHE A 199 -8.70 -14.12 -9.33
C PHE A 199 -10.12 -14.53 -9.69
N ALA A 200 -10.31 -15.61 -10.46
CA ALA A 200 -11.64 -16.05 -10.88
C ALA A 200 -12.54 -16.36 -9.66
N LEU A 201 -11.96 -16.99 -8.64
CA LEU A 201 -12.64 -17.30 -7.38
C LEU A 201 -13.00 -16.03 -6.59
N ARG A 202 -12.03 -15.14 -6.35
CA ARG A 202 -12.21 -13.95 -5.50
C ARG A 202 -13.07 -12.89 -6.17
N ALA A 203 -12.88 -12.65 -7.46
CA ALA A 203 -13.67 -11.69 -8.22
C ALA A 203 -15.12 -12.13 -8.43
N ALA A 204 -15.48 -13.39 -8.17
CA ALA A 204 -16.86 -13.87 -8.19
C ALA A 204 -17.56 -13.80 -6.81
N GLN A 205 -16.82 -13.53 -5.73
CA GLN A 205 -17.33 -13.51 -4.36
C GLN A 205 -17.68 -12.09 -3.89
N GLU A 206 -18.71 -11.96 -3.06
CA GLU A 206 -18.96 -10.72 -2.32
C GLU A 206 -17.83 -10.45 -1.31
N PRO A 207 -17.40 -9.19 -1.13
CA PRO A 207 -17.94 -7.95 -1.71
C PRO A 207 -17.27 -7.49 -3.03
N TRP A 208 -16.57 -8.37 -3.74
CA TRP A 208 -15.72 -7.99 -4.89
C TRP A 208 -16.40 -8.16 -6.25
N SER A 209 -17.30 -9.14 -6.38
CA SER A 209 -18.17 -9.42 -7.54
C SER A 209 -18.66 -8.18 -8.28
N GLY A 210 -19.26 -7.22 -7.57
CA GLY A 210 -19.87 -6.03 -8.16
C GLY A 210 -18.90 -4.98 -8.69
N ARG A 211 -17.60 -5.05 -8.34
CA ARG A 211 -16.59 -4.01 -8.67
C ARG A 211 -15.32 -4.53 -9.33
N CYS A 212 -15.13 -5.84 -9.40
CA CYS A 212 -13.92 -6.46 -9.98
C CYS A 212 -14.14 -7.17 -11.32
N GLY A 213 -15.39 -7.35 -11.78
CA GLY A 213 -15.69 -8.14 -12.98
C GLY A 213 -15.09 -7.62 -14.30
N GLY A 214 -14.70 -6.34 -14.36
CA GLY A 214 -14.03 -5.74 -15.53
C GLY A 214 -12.50 -5.79 -15.48
N LEU A 215 -11.91 -6.26 -14.38
CA LEU A 215 -10.46 -6.28 -14.20
C LEU A 215 -9.83 -7.50 -14.86
N LYS A 216 -8.56 -7.36 -15.22
CA LYS A 216 -7.67 -8.49 -15.50
C LYS A 216 -7.09 -9.06 -14.20
N TRP A 217 -6.65 -10.32 -14.22
CA TRP A 217 -6.12 -10.96 -13.02
C TRP A 217 -4.90 -10.21 -12.45
N TRP A 218 -4.03 -9.66 -13.31
CA TRP A 218 -2.88 -8.85 -12.88
C TRP A 218 -3.30 -7.46 -12.35
N GLU A 219 -4.42 -6.91 -12.81
CA GLU A 219 -4.99 -5.67 -12.27
C GLU A 219 -5.61 -5.90 -10.89
N PHE A 220 -6.28 -7.05 -10.70
CA PHE A 220 -6.79 -7.49 -9.41
C PHE A 220 -5.65 -7.81 -8.44
N GLY A 221 -4.63 -8.53 -8.90
CA GLY A 221 -3.41 -8.82 -8.14
C GLY A 221 -2.72 -7.53 -7.68
N ALA A 222 -2.58 -6.55 -8.57
CA ALA A 222 -2.08 -5.24 -8.19
C ALA A 222 -2.96 -4.57 -7.11
N ALA A 223 -4.28 -4.58 -7.27
CA ALA A 223 -5.17 -4.01 -6.26
C ALA A 223 -5.07 -4.73 -4.89
N ALA A 224 -4.94 -6.05 -4.87
CA ALA A 224 -4.78 -6.84 -3.65
C ALA A 224 -3.43 -6.61 -2.95
N GLY A 225 -2.39 -6.19 -3.68
CA GLY A 225 -1.06 -5.94 -3.14
C GLY A 225 -0.91 -4.64 -2.34
N SER A 226 -1.94 -3.79 -2.29
CA SER A 226 -1.86 -2.50 -1.59
C SER A 226 -2.30 -2.59 -0.14
N THR A 227 -1.56 -1.95 0.76
CA THR A 227 -1.92 -1.77 2.18
C THR A 227 -2.77 -0.51 2.44
N LEU A 228 -2.93 0.37 1.45
CA LEU A 228 -3.55 1.69 1.66
C LEU A 228 -5.03 1.62 2.08
N GLY A 229 -5.78 0.65 1.57
CA GLY A 229 -7.17 0.43 1.98
C GLY A 229 -7.29 0.00 3.45
N MET A 230 -6.36 -0.81 3.94
CA MET A 230 -6.30 -1.18 5.35
C MET A 230 -6.01 0.05 6.22
N PHE A 231 -5.05 0.87 5.81
CA PHE A 231 -4.65 2.07 6.55
C PHE A 231 -5.73 3.14 6.58
N SER A 232 -6.48 3.34 5.49
CA SER A 232 -7.56 4.33 5.47
C SER A 232 -8.68 3.96 6.44
N LEU A 233 -9.05 2.68 6.50
CA LEU A 233 -10.03 2.12 7.42
C LEU A 233 -9.56 2.16 8.88
N ILE A 234 -8.27 1.85 9.13
CA ILE A 234 -7.66 1.96 10.47
C ILE A 234 -7.68 3.42 10.95
N CYS A 235 -7.31 4.37 10.10
CA CYS A 235 -7.36 5.80 10.45
C CYS A 235 -8.79 6.29 10.74
N ALA A 236 -9.75 5.87 9.92
CA ALA A 236 -11.17 6.20 10.12
C ALA A 236 -11.71 5.66 11.46
N SER A 237 -11.21 4.50 11.90
CA SER A 237 -11.56 3.87 13.18
C SER A 237 -11.13 4.68 14.41
N GLY A 238 -10.25 5.67 14.24
CA GLY A 238 -9.86 6.61 15.28
C GLY A 238 -10.90 7.69 15.61
N LYS A 239 -11.91 7.88 14.74
CA LYS A 239 -12.97 8.88 14.91
C LYS A 239 -14.08 8.32 15.77
N GLU A 240 -14.65 9.15 16.65
CA GLU A 240 -15.73 8.74 17.57
C GLU A 240 -17.06 8.49 16.83
N ASP A 241 -17.28 9.20 15.72
CA ASP A 241 -18.53 9.21 14.94
C ASP A 241 -18.51 8.31 13.70
N LEU A 242 -17.54 7.37 13.58
CA LEU A 242 -17.44 6.48 12.44
C LEU A 242 -18.73 5.66 12.22
N ARG A 243 -19.34 5.76 11.03
CA ARG A 243 -20.52 4.99 10.62
C ARG A 243 -20.13 3.84 9.70
N GLN A 244 -21.00 2.82 9.62
CA GLN A 244 -20.78 1.68 8.72
C GLN A 244 -20.75 2.10 7.24
N GLU A 245 -21.55 3.11 6.88
CA GLU A 245 -21.54 3.71 5.53
C GLU A 245 -20.17 4.29 5.17
N ASP A 246 -19.47 4.91 6.13
CA ASP A 246 -18.15 5.50 5.89
C ASP A 246 -17.10 4.40 5.67
N VAL A 247 -17.21 3.28 6.40
CA VAL A 247 -16.38 2.07 6.18
C VAL A 247 -16.58 1.53 4.76
N LEU A 248 -17.83 1.41 4.31
CA LEU A 248 -18.14 0.93 2.95
C LEU A 248 -17.68 1.92 1.87
N ALA A 249 -17.82 3.23 2.10
CA ALA A 249 -17.36 4.26 1.18
C ALA A 249 -15.84 4.23 1.01
N LEU A 250 -15.10 4.10 2.12
CA LEU A 250 -13.63 3.98 2.09
C LEU A 250 -13.19 2.69 1.40
N ASP A 251 -13.82 1.56 1.71
CA ASP A 251 -13.50 0.29 1.06
C ASP A 251 -13.73 0.35 -0.45
N ASN A 252 -14.87 0.89 -0.90
CA ASN A 252 -15.17 1.09 -2.31
C ASN A 252 -14.25 2.09 -3.02
N ALA A 253 -13.80 3.13 -2.31
CA ALA A 253 -12.87 4.08 -2.90
C ALA A 253 -11.46 3.50 -3.05
N TYR A 254 -11.00 2.76 -2.03
CA TYR A 254 -9.66 2.21 -2.02
C TYR A 254 -9.51 0.96 -2.88
N PHE A 255 -10.46 0.04 -2.81
CA PHE A 255 -10.41 -1.22 -3.55
C PHE A 255 -11.52 -1.29 -4.61
N PRO A 256 -11.19 -1.54 -5.89
CA PRO A 256 -9.86 -1.87 -6.40
C PRO A 256 -9.04 -0.65 -6.86
N SER A 257 -9.63 0.53 -7.01
CA SER A 257 -9.07 1.55 -7.90
C SER A 257 -7.84 2.30 -7.36
N ILE A 258 -7.90 2.87 -6.15
CA ILE A 258 -6.72 3.54 -5.57
C ILE A 258 -5.61 2.51 -5.29
N SER A 259 -5.98 1.32 -4.83
CA SER A 259 -5.06 0.23 -4.52
C SER A 259 -4.36 -0.32 -5.77
N GLY A 260 -5.11 -0.53 -6.85
CA GLY A 260 -4.56 -0.97 -8.13
C GLY A 260 -3.67 0.10 -8.75
N LEU A 261 -4.05 1.38 -8.67
CA LEU A 261 -3.19 2.48 -9.11
C LEU A 261 -1.85 2.50 -8.36
N HIS A 262 -1.88 2.34 -7.04
CA HIS A 262 -0.69 2.32 -6.19
C HIS A 262 0.31 1.27 -6.68
N ILE A 263 -0.12 0.01 -6.78
CA ILE A 263 0.77 -1.11 -7.09
C ILE A 263 1.12 -1.16 -8.59
N LEU A 264 0.22 -0.78 -9.50
CA LEU A 264 0.57 -0.67 -10.91
C LEU A 264 1.62 0.40 -11.16
N LEU A 265 1.62 1.52 -10.43
CA LEU A 265 2.68 2.53 -10.53
C LEU A 265 4.03 2.00 -10.04
N ASP A 266 4.03 1.22 -8.97
CA ASP A 266 5.21 0.56 -8.40
C ASP A 266 5.84 -0.38 -9.43
N TYR A 267 5.08 -1.36 -9.91
CA TYR A 267 5.53 -2.26 -10.98
C TYR A 267 5.88 -1.52 -12.28
N TYR A 268 5.24 -0.39 -12.60
CA TYR A 268 5.55 0.37 -13.81
C TYR A 268 6.96 0.99 -13.77
N ILE A 269 7.40 1.47 -12.61
CA ILE A 269 8.75 2.04 -12.48
C ILE A 269 9.83 0.96 -12.34
N ASP A 270 9.47 -0.23 -11.86
CA ASP A 270 10.42 -1.29 -11.52
C ASP A 270 10.61 -2.35 -12.62
N GLN A 271 9.97 -2.18 -13.79
CA GLN A 271 10.05 -3.11 -14.93
C GLN A 271 11.46 -3.59 -15.29
N ASP A 272 12.44 -2.67 -15.36
CA ASP A 272 13.83 -3.05 -15.68
C ASP A 272 14.49 -3.84 -14.54
N GLU A 273 14.18 -3.52 -13.28
CA GLU A 273 14.74 -4.19 -12.12
C GLU A 273 14.13 -5.59 -11.95
N ASP A 274 12.81 -5.71 -12.05
CA ASP A 274 12.11 -6.99 -11.96
C ASP A 274 12.50 -7.94 -13.09
N ARG A 275 12.65 -7.42 -14.33
CA ARG A 275 13.13 -8.20 -15.47
C ARG A 275 14.54 -8.75 -15.24
N LEU A 276 15.42 -7.98 -14.61
CA LEU A 276 16.78 -8.43 -14.28
C LEU A 276 16.79 -9.38 -13.08
N GLY A 277 15.89 -9.18 -12.11
CA GLY A 277 15.72 -10.02 -10.93
C GLY A 277 15.03 -11.35 -11.21
N GLY A 278 14.27 -11.45 -12.30
CA GLY A 278 13.40 -12.60 -12.57
C GLY A 278 12.08 -12.55 -11.79
N ASP A 279 11.77 -11.39 -11.19
CA ASP A 279 10.63 -11.19 -10.32
C ASP A 279 9.33 -11.03 -11.13
N LEU A 280 8.19 -11.38 -10.53
CA LEU A 280 6.89 -11.10 -11.12
C LEU A 280 6.73 -9.59 -11.33
N ASN A 281 6.29 -9.16 -12.51
CA ASN A 281 5.87 -7.77 -12.72
C ASN A 281 4.49 -7.73 -13.39
N PHE A 282 3.48 -7.18 -12.71
CA PHE A 282 2.10 -7.14 -13.25
C PHE A 282 1.97 -6.32 -14.54
N VAL A 283 2.82 -5.32 -14.76
CA VAL A 283 2.80 -4.52 -16.00
C VAL A 283 3.24 -5.36 -17.20
N SER A 284 4.06 -6.40 -17.00
CA SER A 284 4.53 -7.26 -18.09
C SER A 284 3.43 -8.14 -18.73
N TYR A 285 2.26 -8.27 -18.09
CA TYR A 285 1.11 -9.02 -18.63
C TYR A 285 0.23 -8.19 -19.57
N TYR A 286 0.44 -6.88 -19.66
CA TYR A 286 -0.18 -6.10 -20.73
C TYR A 286 0.45 -6.44 -22.09
N PRO A 287 -0.33 -6.48 -23.18
CA PRO A 287 0.17 -6.84 -24.51
C PRO A 287 1.19 -5.83 -25.07
N SER A 288 1.21 -4.61 -24.54
CA SER A 288 2.17 -3.56 -24.88
C SER A 288 2.25 -2.50 -23.79
N LEU A 289 3.33 -1.71 -23.80
CA LEU A 289 3.45 -0.53 -22.93
C LEU A 289 2.34 0.51 -23.19
N ASP A 290 1.83 0.61 -24.42
CA ASP A 290 0.71 1.51 -24.73
C ASP A 290 -0.58 1.03 -24.06
N ALA A 291 -0.82 -0.29 -24.04
CA ALA A 291 -1.96 -0.88 -23.32
C ALA A 291 -1.83 -0.69 -21.80
N ALA A 292 -0.62 -0.83 -21.24
CA ALA A 292 -0.34 -0.54 -19.83
C ALA A 292 -0.59 0.93 -19.50
N ASP A 293 -0.13 1.87 -20.34
CA ASP A 293 -0.37 3.30 -20.17
C ASP A 293 -1.87 3.65 -20.19
N GLU A 294 -2.63 3.03 -21.10
CA GLU A 294 -4.08 3.22 -21.17
C GLU A 294 -4.77 2.70 -19.91
N ALA A 295 -4.36 1.54 -19.39
CA ALA A 295 -4.87 1.00 -18.14
C ALA A 295 -4.54 1.91 -16.95
N LEU A 296 -3.30 2.37 -16.81
CA LEU A 296 -2.90 3.32 -15.79
C LEU A 296 -3.72 4.61 -15.86
N VAL A 297 -3.96 5.17 -17.06
CA VAL A 297 -4.82 6.36 -17.20
C VAL A 297 -6.25 6.09 -16.76
N ARG A 298 -6.81 4.89 -17.01
CA ARG A 298 -8.14 4.50 -16.47
C ARG A 298 -8.11 4.45 -14.94
N PHE A 299 -7.12 3.78 -14.35
CA PHE A 299 -6.93 3.70 -12.90
C PHE A 299 -6.75 5.09 -12.26
N ILE A 300 -5.97 5.99 -12.88
CA ILE A 300 -5.79 7.38 -12.42
C ILE A 300 -7.12 8.11 -12.34
N ARG A 301 -7.89 8.10 -13.44
CA ARG A 301 -9.19 8.80 -13.49
C ARG A 301 -10.15 8.25 -12.46
N ARG A 302 -10.19 6.92 -12.32
CA ARG A 302 -11.07 6.24 -11.39
C ARG A 302 -10.68 6.51 -9.93
N ALA A 303 -9.40 6.36 -9.59
CA ALA A 303 -8.87 6.64 -8.25
C ALA A 303 -9.11 8.11 -7.81
N ILE A 304 -8.97 9.07 -8.73
CA ILE A 304 -9.28 10.48 -8.44
C ILE A 304 -10.78 10.65 -8.20
N ALA A 305 -11.64 10.10 -9.06
CA ALA A 305 -13.09 10.20 -8.89
C ALA A 305 -13.58 9.54 -7.59
N ASP A 306 -13.03 8.36 -7.26
CA ASP A 306 -13.35 7.64 -6.04
C ASP A 306 -12.89 8.41 -4.78
N ALA A 307 -11.70 9.02 -4.81
CA ALA A 307 -11.22 9.86 -3.71
C ALA A 307 -12.02 11.17 -3.57
N ASP A 308 -12.43 11.78 -4.69
CA ASP A 308 -13.23 13.03 -4.71
C ASP A 308 -14.67 12.82 -4.25
N ALA A 309 -15.20 11.59 -4.40
CA ALA A 309 -16.52 11.20 -3.93
C ALA A 309 -16.58 10.95 -2.41
N LEU A 310 -15.42 10.87 -1.72
CA LEU A 310 -15.38 10.72 -0.27
C LEU A 310 -15.86 12.02 0.42
N PRO A 311 -16.51 11.91 1.59
CA PRO A 311 -17.06 13.08 2.28
C PRO A 311 -15.95 13.98 2.86
N ASP A 312 -16.26 15.28 2.92
CA ASP A 312 -15.53 16.22 3.75
C ASP A 312 -15.64 15.82 5.24
N PRO A 313 -14.65 16.14 6.09
CA PRO A 313 -13.49 16.99 5.83
C PRO A 313 -12.25 16.26 5.28
N ASP A 314 -12.29 14.95 5.09
CA ASP A 314 -11.09 14.14 4.83
C ASP A 314 -10.82 13.85 3.35
N ARG A 315 -11.79 14.15 2.47
CA ARG A 315 -11.67 14.07 1.01
C ARG A 315 -10.32 14.57 0.50
N ASP A 316 -9.89 15.75 0.94
CA ASP A 316 -8.66 16.38 0.46
C ASP A 316 -7.39 15.61 0.85
N VAL A 317 -7.40 14.88 1.97
CA VAL A 317 -6.28 14.01 2.37
C VAL A 317 -6.23 12.77 1.47
N HIS A 318 -7.38 12.16 1.17
CA HIS A 318 -7.46 11.01 0.26
C HIS A 318 -7.04 11.39 -1.17
N LEU A 319 -7.46 12.56 -1.66
CA LEU A 319 -6.98 13.10 -2.94
C LEU A 319 -5.48 13.38 -2.92
N ALA A 320 -4.96 13.94 -1.83
CA ALA A 320 -3.52 14.15 -1.67
C ALA A 320 -2.73 12.83 -1.71
N VAL A 321 -3.28 11.73 -1.18
CA VAL A 321 -2.68 10.39 -1.31
C VAL A 321 -2.59 9.99 -2.79
N VAL A 322 -3.70 10.02 -3.52
CA VAL A 322 -3.75 9.62 -4.95
C VAL A 322 -2.79 10.47 -5.79
N LYS A 323 -2.84 11.79 -5.65
CA LYS A 323 -1.96 12.71 -6.39
C LYS A 323 -0.50 12.60 -5.94
N GLY A 324 -0.28 12.33 -4.66
CA GLY A 324 1.03 12.09 -4.06
C GLY A 324 1.71 10.84 -4.60
N LEU A 325 0.96 9.73 -4.77
CA LEU A 325 1.46 8.51 -5.41
C LEU A 325 1.99 8.83 -6.82
N LEU A 326 1.17 9.47 -7.66
CA LEU A 326 1.57 9.86 -9.00
C LEU A 326 2.79 10.77 -9.01
N ALA A 327 2.81 11.78 -8.14
CA ALA A 327 3.93 12.70 -8.02
C ALA A 327 5.23 11.99 -7.59
N MET A 328 5.16 11.09 -6.61
CA MET A 328 6.33 10.36 -6.11
C MET A 328 6.88 9.36 -7.12
N TYR A 329 6.03 8.47 -7.64
CA TYR A 329 6.44 7.40 -8.56
C TYR A 329 6.89 7.96 -9.91
N LEU A 330 6.13 8.90 -10.50
CA LEU A 330 6.47 9.46 -11.82
C LEU A 330 7.59 10.52 -11.77
N SER A 331 8.09 10.86 -10.58
CA SER A 331 9.30 11.66 -10.39
C SER A 331 10.57 10.83 -10.20
N ASP A 332 10.45 9.49 -10.12
CA ASP A 332 11.57 8.60 -9.89
C ASP A 332 12.61 8.66 -11.04
N PRO A 333 13.93 8.66 -10.76
CA PRO A 333 14.96 8.58 -11.79
C PRO A 333 14.78 7.42 -12.78
N LYS A 334 14.17 6.30 -12.36
CA LYS A 334 13.82 5.14 -13.20
C LYS A 334 12.98 5.56 -14.43
N ILE A 335 12.07 6.52 -14.29
CA ILE A 335 11.24 7.03 -15.40
C ILE A 335 12.11 7.60 -16.53
N LYS A 336 13.13 8.39 -16.18
CA LYS A 336 14.01 8.99 -17.18
C LYS A 336 14.93 7.94 -17.80
N ARG A 337 15.48 7.02 -16.99
CA ARG A 337 16.37 5.96 -17.47
C ARG A 337 15.70 5.04 -18.48
N GLN A 338 14.43 4.73 -18.27
CA GLN A 338 13.62 3.89 -19.15
C GLN A 338 13.05 4.64 -20.37
N GLY A 339 13.26 5.96 -20.48
CA GLY A 339 12.71 6.76 -21.58
C GLY A 339 11.20 7.05 -21.45
N PHE A 340 10.61 6.89 -20.27
CA PHE A 340 9.17 7.04 -20.03
C PHE A 340 8.71 8.47 -19.76
N SER A 341 9.57 9.48 -19.91
CA SER A 341 9.25 10.89 -19.60
C SER A 341 7.94 11.38 -20.23
N ARG A 342 7.72 11.10 -21.52
CA ARG A 342 6.49 11.51 -22.25
C ARG A 342 5.25 10.74 -21.78
N ARG A 343 5.41 9.46 -21.42
CA ARG A 343 4.33 8.62 -20.87
C ARG A 343 3.91 9.15 -19.50
N ALA A 344 4.88 9.46 -18.64
CA ALA A 344 4.65 10.07 -17.35
C ALA A 344 3.96 11.45 -17.47
N GLU A 345 4.31 12.28 -18.46
CA GLU A 345 3.59 13.55 -18.72
C GLU A 345 2.12 13.33 -19.10
N LYS A 346 1.81 12.32 -19.91
CA LYS A 346 0.42 11.95 -20.25
C LYS A 346 -0.36 11.53 -19.00
N MET A 347 0.23 10.69 -18.15
CA MET A 347 -0.37 10.24 -16.89
C MET A 347 -0.62 11.40 -15.92
N ILE A 348 0.36 12.28 -15.75
CA ILE A 348 0.23 13.47 -14.89
C ILE A 348 -0.84 14.43 -15.41
N SER A 349 -0.91 14.61 -16.73
CA SER A 349 -1.94 15.45 -17.35
C SER A 349 -3.36 14.91 -17.09
N ALA A 350 -3.52 13.58 -17.05
CA ALA A 350 -4.79 12.95 -16.69
C ALA A 350 -5.19 13.18 -15.22
N ALA A 351 -4.23 13.55 -14.36
CA ALA A 351 -4.43 13.80 -12.93
C ALA A 351 -4.55 15.28 -12.53
N GLY A 352 -4.49 16.21 -13.50
CA GLY A 352 -4.66 17.64 -13.26
C GLY A 352 -3.38 18.42 -12.97
N ARG A 353 -3.51 19.76 -12.96
CA ARG A 353 -2.37 20.70 -12.88
C ARG A 353 -1.67 20.70 -11.53
N ASP A 354 -2.41 20.47 -10.44
CA ASP A 354 -1.85 20.41 -9.10
C ASP A 354 -0.95 19.18 -8.93
N THR A 355 -1.32 18.03 -9.51
CA THR A 355 -0.44 16.84 -9.58
C THR A 355 0.87 17.14 -10.32
N ALA A 356 0.84 17.94 -11.38
CA ALA A 356 2.05 18.37 -12.09
C ALA A 356 2.98 19.23 -11.20
N PHE A 357 2.39 20.13 -10.40
CA PHE A 357 3.13 20.91 -9.41
C PHE A 357 3.75 20.03 -8.31
N LEU A 358 3.00 19.05 -7.80
CA LEU A 358 3.50 18.09 -6.82
C LEU A 358 4.66 17.26 -7.39
N ARG A 359 4.55 16.74 -8.62
CA ARG A 359 5.64 16.01 -9.28
C ARG A 359 6.93 16.83 -9.36
N LYS A 360 6.83 18.11 -9.74
CA LYS A 360 7.98 19.02 -9.78
C LYS A 360 8.61 19.18 -8.39
N SER A 361 7.77 19.33 -7.37
CA SER A 361 8.21 19.47 -5.96
C SER A 361 8.91 18.20 -5.46
N CYS A 362 8.34 17.02 -5.69
CA CYS A 362 8.97 15.73 -5.38
C CYS A 362 10.33 15.57 -6.08
N GLY A 363 10.42 15.93 -7.36
CA GLY A 363 11.68 15.90 -8.11
C GLY A 363 12.75 16.88 -7.60
N ILE A 364 12.37 17.96 -6.93
CA ILE A 364 13.31 18.87 -6.25
C ILE A 364 13.75 18.26 -4.92
N VAL A 365 12.81 17.79 -4.10
CA VAL A 365 13.09 17.18 -2.79
C VAL A 365 14.05 15.99 -2.92
N ARG A 366 13.84 15.10 -3.91
CA ARG A 366 14.74 13.97 -4.18
C ARG A 366 16.17 14.41 -4.51
N ARG A 367 16.33 15.48 -5.31
CA ARG A 367 17.66 16.02 -5.66
C ARG A 367 18.39 16.62 -4.47
N ILE A 368 17.68 17.25 -3.54
CA ILE A 368 18.27 17.91 -2.37
C ILE A 368 18.57 16.90 -1.27
N SER A 369 17.66 15.97 -1.02
CA SER A 369 17.68 15.16 0.20
C SER A 369 18.48 13.86 0.07
N ARG A 370 19.06 13.56 -1.11
CA ARG A 370 19.65 12.24 -1.44
C ARG A 370 18.77 11.08 -0.93
N PHE A 371 17.47 11.18 -1.22
CA PHE A 371 16.54 10.07 -1.09
C PHE A 371 16.74 9.10 -2.27
#